data_AF-A0A425XX56-F1
#
_entry.id   AF-A0A425XX56-F1
#
_cell.length_a   1.000
_cell.length_b   1.000
_cell.length_c   1.000
_cell.angle_alpha   90.00
_cell.angle_beta   90.00
_cell.angle_gamma   90.00
#
_symmetry.space_group_name_H-M   'P 1'
#
loop_
_entity.id
_entity.type
_entity.pdbx_description
1 polymer ?
#
loop_
_entity_poly.entity_id
_entity_poly.type
_entity_poly.pdbx_seq_one_letter_code
_entity_poly.pdbx_strand_id
1 'polypeptide(L)'
;MILGMGIGLFIGNRPKIIKVVGILTSFSIFLLLFLLGIGVGTNDRIINNLHTIGLQALILTIGAVLGSLLCAWATYKFFFQQK
;
A
#
# COMPACT_ATOMS: atom_id res chain seq x y z
N MET A 1 3.28 16.01 -1.69
CA MET A 1 1.93 15.60 -2.14
C MET A 1 1.25 16.65 -3.00
N ILE A 2 1.16 17.91 -2.56
CA ILE A 2 0.49 19.01 -3.31
C ILE A 2 1.04 19.17 -4.73
N LEU A 3 2.37 19.24 -4.89
CA LEU A 3 3.04 19.30 -6.20
C LEU A 3 2.73 18.08 -7.08
N GLY A 4 2.74 16.88 -6.52
CA GLY A 4 2.44 15.65 -7.27
C GLY A 4 0.99 15.59 -7.76
N MET A 5 0.04 16.05 -6.93
CA MET A 5 -1.37 16.14 -7.32
C MET A 5 -1.60 17.21 -8.39
N GLY A 6 -0.96 18.37 -8.28
CA GLY A 6 -1.03 19.44 -9.29
C GLY A 6 -0.47 19.00 -10.64
N ILE A 7 0.70 18.36 -10.65
CA ILE A 7 1.30 17.78 -11.87
C ILE A 7 0.43 16.66 -12.43
N GLY A 8 -0.14 15.81 -11.57
CA GLY A 8 -1.03 14.71 -11.96
C GLY A 8 -2.30 15.20 -12.66
N LEU A 9 -2.93 16.27 -12.15
CA LEU A 9 -4.09 16.89 -12.80
C LEU A 9 -3.75 17.52 -14.15
N PHE A 10 -2.56 18.12 -14.29
CA PHE A 10 -2.12 18.74 -15.54
C PHE A 10 -1.81 17.70 -16.65
N ILE A 11 -1.26 16.55 -16.28
CA ILE A 11 -0.84 15.48 -17.20
C ILE A 11 -1.91 14.40 -17.42
N GLY A 12 -2.96 14.35 -16.59
CA GLY A 12 -4.04 13.36 -16.63
C GLY A 12 -4.83 13.29 -17.95
N ASN A 13 -4.72 14.29 -18.82
CA ASN A 13 -5.42 14.31 -20.12
C ASN A 13 -4.67 13.59 -21.25
N ARG A 14 -3.51 12.96 -20.98
CA ARG A 14 -2.65 12.32 -21.99
C ARG A 14 -2.53 10.80 -21.74
N PRO A 15 -3.29 9.95 -22.44
CA PRO A 15 -3.35 8.50 -22.16
C PRO A 15 -2.01 7.78 -22.40
N LYS A 16 -1.17 8.27 -23.32
CA LYS A 16 0.18 7.72 -23.57
C LYS A 16 1.10 7.90 -22.36
N ILE A 17 1.04 9.05 -21.69
CA ILE A 17 1.88 9.34 -20.52
C ILE A 17 1.43 8.49 -19.33
N ILE A 18 0.12 8.35 -19.13
CA ILE A 18 -0.44 7.49 -18.07
C ILE A 18 0.03 6.04 -18.23
N LYS A 19 0.04 5.52 -19.47
CA LYS A 19 0.51 4.15 -19.74
C LYS A 19 2.00 3.97 -19.42
N VAL A 20 2.84 4.94 -19.79
CA VAL A 20 4.28 4.92 -19.49
C VAL A 20 4.52 5.01 -17.97
N VAL A 21 3.82 5.91 -17.27
CA VAL A 21 3.89 6.04 -15.81
C VAL A 21 3.46 4.75 -15.11
N GLY A 22 2.41 4.08 -15.59
CA GLY A 22 1.99 2.79 -15.06
C GLY A 22 3.09 1.73 -15.16
N ILE A 23 3.75 1.60 -16.31
CA ILE A 23 4.88 0.67 -16.50
C ILE A 23 6.06 1.04 -15.59
N LEU A 24 6.42 2.34 -15.53
CA LEU A 24 7.50 2.84 -14.66
C LEU A 24 7.20 2.57 -13.18
N THR A 25 5.95 2.73 -12.76
CA THR A 25 5.51 2.49 -11.38
C THR A 25 5.62 1.02 -11.04
N SER A 26 5.12 0.12 -11.91
CA SER A 26 5.28 -1.32 -11.72
C SER A 26 6.76 -1.72 -11.63
N PHE A 27 7.60 -1.21 -12.54
CA PHE A 27 9.04 -1.46 -12.50
C PHE A 27 9.68 -0.95 -11.20
N SER A 28 9.27 0.25 -10.74
CA SER A 28 9.75 0.83 -9.48
C SER A 28 9.32 -0.01 -8.28
N ILE A 29 8.08 -0.51 -8.25
CA ILE A 29 7.61 -1.40 -7.17
C ILE A 29 8.47 -2.66 -7.13
N PHE A 30 8.74 -3.29 -8.28
CA PHE A 30 9.63 -4.46 -8.34
C PHE A 30 11.03 -4.13 -7.82
N LEU A 31 11.62 -3.01 -8.26
CA LEU A 31 12.94 -2.58 -7.84
C LEU A 31 12.99 -2.27 -6.34
N LEU A 32 11.97 -1.60 -5.80
CA LEU A 32 11.86 -1.29 -4.38
C LEU A 32 11.64 -2.54 -3.53
N LEU A 33 10.82 -3.49 -3.98
CA LEU A 33 10.64 -4.78 -3.31
C LEU A 33 11.94 -5.58 -3.29
N PHE A 34 12.71 -5.54 -4.38
CA PHE A 34 14.02 -6.18 -4.45
C PHE A 34 15.01 -5.54 -3.46
N LEU A 35 15.12 -4.21 -3.46
CA LEU A 35 15.96 -3.47 -2.50
C LEU A 35 15.53 -3.71 -1.06
N LEU A 36 14.23 -3.71 -0.78
CA LEU A 36 13.66 -4.02 0.53
C LEU A 36 14.05 -5.44 0.96
N GLY A 37 13.91 -6.41 0.07
CA GLY A 37 14.29 -7.80 0.33
C GLY A 37 15.76 -7.94 0.71
N ILE A 38 16.67 -7.26 -0.02
CA ILE A 38 18.09 -7.22 0.33
C ILE A 38 18.29 -6.56 1.69
N GLY A 39 17.72 -5.37 1.91
CA GLY A 39 17.93 -4.60 3.15
C GLY A 39 17.41 -5.30 4.40
N VAL A 40 16.31 -6.04 4.28
CA VAL A 40 15.76 -6.86 5.35
C VAL A 40 16.57 -8.15 5.52
N GLY A 41 16.99 -8.76 4.41
CA GLY A 41 17.69 -10.05 4.39
C GLY A 41 19.13 -10.00 4.91
N THR A 42 19.84 -8.88 4.73
CA THR A 42 21.21 -8.71 5.24
C THR A 42 21.25 -8.22 6.69
N ASN A 43 20.10 -7.90 7.29
CA ASN A 43 20.04 -7.43 8.66
C ASN A 43 19.79 -8.61 9.61
N ASP A 44 20.87 -9.13 10.21
CA ASP A 44 20.83 -10.25 11.14
C ASP A 44 19.86 -10.02 12.32
N ARG A 45 19.65 -8.78 12.76
CA ARG A 45 18.68 -8.50 13.82
C ARG A 45 17.25 -8.74 13.35
N ILE A 46 16.94 -8.35 12.11
CA ILE A 46 15.60 -8.55 11.55
C ILE A 46 15.39 -10.02 11.21
N ILE A 47 16.38 -10.72 10.65
CA ILE A 47 16.28 -12.16 10.37
C ILE A 47 16.14 -12.99 11.65
N ASN A 48 16.93 -12.72 12.69
CA ASN A 48 16.81 -13.47 13.95
C ASN A 48 15.51 -13.18 14.70
N ASN A 49 14.94 -11.98 14.52
CA ASN A 49 13.66 -11.60 15.12
C ASN A 49 12.49 -11.66 14.11
N LEU A 50 12.67 -12.33 12.97
CA LEU A 50 11.65 -12.34 11.92
C LEU A 50 10.37 -13.02 12.41
N HIS A 51 10.50 -14.01 13.31
CA HIS A 51 9.36 -14.63 13.95
C HIS A 51 8.55 -13.64 14.79
N THR A 52 9.19 -12.83 15.63
CA THR A 52 8.48 -11.87 16.51
C THR A 52 7.91 -10.70 15.70
N ILE A 53 8.69 -10.13 14.77
CA ILE A 53 8.26 -9.05 13.88
C ILE A 53 7.14 -9.54 12.96
N GLY A 54 7.26 -10.75 12.41
CA GLY A 54 6.27 -11.36 11.54
C GLY A 54 4.95 -11.62 12.25
N LEU A 55 4.99 -12.11 13.49
CA LEU A 55 3.78 -12.36 14.29
C LEU A 55 3.10 -11.04 14.68
N GLN A 56 3.87 -10.02 15.06
CA GLN A 56 3.34 -8.66 15.27
C GLN A 56 2.69 -8.09 14.01
N ALA A 57 3.36 -8.22 12.86
CA ALA A 57 2.82 -7.78 11.58
C ALA A 57 1.54 -8.54 11.19
N LEU A 58 1.47 -9.84 11.47
CA LEU A 58 0.28 -10.66 11.23
C LEU A 58 -0.91 -10.19 12.08
N ILE A 59 -0.72 -9.99 13.38
CA ILE A 59 -1.78 -9.49 14.26
C ILE A 59 -2.22 -8.09 13.83
N LEU A 60 -1.27 -7.22 13.49
CA LEU A 60 -1.56 -5.86 13.03
C LEU A 60 -2.36 -5.86 11.73
N THR A 61 -1.98 -6.67 10.75
CA THR A 61 -2.68 -6.76 9.46
C THR A 61 -4.07 -7.33 9.61
N ILE A 62 -4.26 -8.39 10.39
CA ILE A 62 -5.59 -8.96 10.66
C ILE A 62 -6.47 -7.93 11.38
N GLY A 63 -5.94 -7.27 12.41
CA GLY A 63 -6.65 -6.23 13.15
C GLY A 63 -7.03 -5.04 12.25
N ALA A 64 -6.13 -4.58 11.40
CA ALA A 64 -6.38 -3.50 10.45
C ALA A 64 -7.43 -3.87 9.40
N VAL A 65 -7.37 -5.08 8.83
CA VAL A 65 -8.35 -5.57 7.86
C VAL A 65 -9.73 -5.72 8.48
N LEU A 66 -9.82 -6.33 9.67
CA LEU A 66 -11.08 -6.46 10.39
C LEU A 66 -11.66 -5.09 10.76
N GLY A 67 -10.84 -4.18 11.26
CA GLY A 67 -11.24 -2.81 11.57
C GLY A 67 -11.73 -2.06 10.32
N SER A 68 -11.02 -2.15 9.20
CA SER A 68 -11.42 -1.55 7.93
C SER A 68 -12.74 -2.12 7.42
N LEU A 69 -12.95 -3.43 7.56
CA LEU A 69 -14.18 -4.10 7.13
C LEU A 69 -15.38 -3.71 8.01
N LEU A 70 -15.18 -3.62 9.33
CA LEU A 70 -16.20 -3.15 10.27
C LEU A 70 -16.60 -1.70 10.01
N CYS A 71 -15.62 -0.81 9.76
CA CYS A 71 -15.90 0.59 9.40
C CYS A 71 -16.65 0.70 8.07
N ALA A 72 -16.26 -0.08 7.06
CA ALA A 72 -16.96 -0.13 5.77
C ALA A 72 -18.41 -0.63 5.94
N TRP A 73 -18.62 -1.68 6.75
CA TRP A 73 -19.94 -2.20 7.05
C TRP A 73 -20.81 -1.22 7.86
N ALA A 74 -20.23 -0.55 8.85
CA ALA A 74 -20.91 0.48 9.62
C ALA A 74 -21.33 1.64 8.72
N THR A 75 -20.44 2.10 7.84
CA THR A 75 -20.73 3.15 6.85
C THR A 75 -21.85 2.72 5.92
N TYR A 76 -21.79 1.49 5.41
CA TYR A 76 -22.84 0.93 4.56
C TYR A 76 -24.20 0.88 5.29
N LYS A 77 -24.23 0.45 6.54
CA LYS A 77 -25.47 0.39 7.33
C LYS A 77 -26.01 1.78 7.68
N PHE A 78 -25.16 2.74 8.03
CA PHE A 78 -25.61 4.10 8.39
C PHE A 78 -26.08 4.92 7.18
N PHE A 79 -25.41 4.80 6.02
CA PHE A 79 -25.73 5.60 4.84
C PHE A 79 -26.67 4.90 3.84
N PHE A 80 -26.57 3.58 3.67
CA PHE A 80 -27.36 2.86 2.65
C PHE A 80 -28.52 2.04 3.21
N GLN A 81 -28.59 1.80 4.54
CA GLN A 81 -29.75 1.15 5.18
C GLN A 81 -30.67 2.14 5.92
N GLN A 82 -30.56 3.44 5.63
CA GLN A 82 -31.65 4.38 5.91
C GLN A 82 -32.69 4.24 4.80
N LYS A 83 -33.68 3.39 5.07
CA LYS A 83 -34.99 3.47 4.45
C LYS A 83 -35.82 4.51 5.19
#